data_AF-A0A137QIX0-F1
#
_entry.id   AF-A0A137QIX0-F1
#
_cell.length_a   1.000
_cell.length_b   1.000
_cell.length_c   1.000
_cell.angle_alpha   90.00
_cell.angle_beta   90.00
_cell.angle_gamma   90.00
#
_symmetry.space_group_name_H-M   'P 1'
#
loop_
_entity.id
_entity.type
_entity.pdbx_description
1 polymer ?
#
loop_
_entity_poly.entity_id
_entity_poly.type
_entity_poly.pdbx_seq_one_letter_code
_entity_poly.pdbx_strand_id
1 'polypeptide(L)' 'GIKKFAEAVLTNMVIAHDVIIKVWVFQTQQANKHRLSELDIKVNDLVYLVTKNLNLLKGRSSKLCPKYIGLFKI' A
#
# COMPACT_ATOMS: atom_id res chain seq x y z
N GLY A 1 28.98 36.55 3.95
CA GLY A 1 28.96 36.64 5.43
C GLY A 1 28.14 35.51 5.99
N ILE A 2 28.55 34.95 7.13
CA ILE A 2 28.01 33.71 7.73
C ILE A 2 26.49 33.76 7.93
N LYS A 3 25.95 34.93 8.30
CA LYS A 3 24.49 35.13 8.49
C LYS A 3 23.67 34.88 7.22
N LYS A 4 24.10 35.42 6.07
CA LYS A 4 23.45 35.21 4.78
C LYS A 4 23.46 33.74 4.36
N PHE A 5 24.53 33.03 4.72
CA PHE A 5 24.63 31.59 4.46
C PHE A 5 23.62 30.81 5.32
N ALA A 6 23.52 31.11 6.61
CA ALA A 6 22.53 30.47 7.49
C ALA A 6 21.08 30.72 7.04
N GLU A 7 20.76 31.95 6.63
CA GLU A 7 19.44 32.31 6.07
C GLU A 7 19.13 31.52 4.79
N ALA A 8 20.10 31.38 3.89
CA ALA A 8 19.95 30.58 2.68
C ALA A 8 19.73 29.09 2.97
N VAL A 9 20.46 28.52 3.94
CA VAL A 9 20.30 27.13 4.37
C VAL A 9 18.90 26.88 4.92
N LEU A 10 18.40 27.76 5.80
CA LEU A 10 17.05 27.64 6.35
C LEU A 10 15.99 27.71 5.25
N THR A 11 16.15 28.64 4.31
CA THR A 11 15.23 28.81 3.18
C THR A 11 15.20 27.56 2.31
N ASN A 12 16.37 27.01 1.98
CA ASN A 12 16.47 25.78 1.19
C ASN A 12 15.85 24.57 1.92
N MET A 13 15.98 24.51 3.24
CA MET A 13 15.40 23.43 4.03
C MET A 13 13.87 23.47 4.03
N VAL A 14 13.29 24.68 4.15
CA VAL A 14 11.83 24.88 4.04
C VAL A 14 11.33 24.51 2.65
N ILE A 15 12.03 24.95 1.59
CA ILE A 15 11.67 24.61 0.21
C ILE A 15 11.72 23.09 -0.02
N ALA A 16 12.78 22.43 0.46
CA ALA A 16 12.92 20.99 0.32
C ALA A 16 11.78 20.24 1.04
N HIS A 17 11.41 20.69 2.24
CA HIS A 17 10.31 20.10 2.99
C HIS A 17 8.97 20.24 2.28
N ASP A 18 8.66 21.43 1.73
CA ASP A 18 7.43 21.64 0.96
C ASP A 18 7.36 20.76 -0.30
N VAL A 19 8.50 20.57 -0.97
CA VAL A 19 8.58 19.67 -2.13
C VAL A 19 8.30 18.22 -1.72
N ILE A 20 8.86 17.75 -0.60
CA ILE A 20 8.61 16.39 -0.09
C ILE A 20 7.13 16.20 0.24
N ILE A 21 6.50 17.15 0.95
CA ILE A 21 5.07 17.08 1.27
C ILE A 21 4.23 17.00 -0.01
N LYS A 22 4.50 17.86 -1.00
CA LYS A 22 3.78 17.84 -2.29
C LYS A 22 3.87 16.48 -2.98
N VAL A 23 5.07 15.89 -3.00
CA VAL A 23 5.30 14.56 -3.59
C VAL A 23 4.52 13.48 -2.83
N TRP A 24 4.55 13.49 -1.49
CA TRP A 24 3.81 12.52 -0.68
C TRP A 24 2.30 12.62 -0.85
N VAL A 25 1.76 13.83 -0.95
CA VAL A 25 0.32 14.03 -1.23
C VAL A 25 -0.05 13.39 -2.57
N PHE A 26 0.75 13.60 -3.61
CA PHE A 26 0.50 13.00 -4.93
C PHE A 26 0.62 11.46 -4.90
N GLN A 27 1.65 10.93 -4.24
CA GLN A 27 1.82 9.49 -4.06
C GLN A 27 0.65 8.86 -3.30
N THR A 28 0.21 9.51 -2.21
CA THR A 28 -0.92 9.04 -1.40
C THR A 28 -2.21 9.10 -2.19
N GLN A 29 -2.46 10.17 -2.94
CA GLN A 29 -3.62 10.29 -3.81
C GLN A 29 -3.62 9.17 -4.88
N GLN A 30 -2.48 8.90 -5.50
CA GLN A 30 -2.36 7.85 -6.50
C GLN A 30 -2.54 6.45 -5.88
N ALA A 31 -1.92 6.20 -4.73
CA ALA A 31 -2.10 4.95 -3.98
C ALA A 31 -3.58 4.75 -3.59
N ASN A 32 -4.26 5.80 -3.13
CA ASN A 32 -5.68 5.76 -2.77
C ASN A 32 -6.58 5.52 -3.97
N LYS A 33 -6.26 6.03 -5.17
CA LYS A 33 -7.02 5.73 -6.40
C LYS A 33 -6.97 4.25 -6.79
N HIS A 34 -5.87 3.56 -6.50
CA HIS A 34 -5.67 2.14 -6.84
C HIS A 34 -6.02 1.19 -5.70
N ARG A 35 -6.34 1.70 -4.51
CA ARG A 35 -6.92 0.90 -3.44
C ARG A 35 -8.38 0.63 -3.79
N LEU A 36 -8.73 -0.65 -3.91
CA LEU A 36 -10.13 -1.06 -3.90
C LEU A 36 -10.73 -0.62 -2.57
N SER A 37 -11.97 -0.12 -2.58
CA SER A 37 -12.74 0.06 -1.36
C SER A 37 -12.76 -1.26 -0.60
N GLU A 38 -12.60 -1.20 0.72
CA GLU A 38 -12.74 -2.38 1.56
C GLU A 38 -14.07 -3.06 1.23
N LEU A 39 -14.02 -4.36 0.97
CA LEU A 39 -15.22 -5.13 0.69
C LEU A 39 -16.07 -5.12 1.96
N ASP A 40 -17.34 -4.70 1.88
CA ASP A 40 -18.30 -4.77 2.98
C ASP A 40 -18.66 -6.23 3.21
N ILE A 41 -17.79 -6.96 3.91
CA ILE A 41 -17.96 -8.37 4.21
C ILE A 41 -18.74 -8.51 5.52
N LYS A 42 -19.86 -9.21 5.47
CA LYS A 42 -20.71 -9.50 6.62
C LYS A 42 -20.47 -10.91 7.15
N VAL A 43 -20.77 -11.09 8.43
CA VAL A 43 -20.80 -12.42 9.06
C VAL A 43 -21.78 -13.30 8.27
N ASN A 44 -21.34 -14.50 7.91
CA ASN A 44 -22.00 -15.45 7.02
C ASN A 44 -21.83 -15.27 5.50
N ASP A 45 -21.10 -14.26 5.03
CA ASP A 45 -20.77 -14.17 3.61
C ASP A 45 -19.80 -15.29 3.18
N LEU A 46 -19.96 -15.74 1.94
CA LEU A 46 -19.09 -16.73 1.32
C LEU A 46 -18.02 -16.04 0.48
N VAL A 47 -16.75 -16.15 0.91
CA VAL A 47 -15.63 -15.44 0.27
C VAL A 47 -14.57 -16.42 -0.24
N TYR A 48 -14.00 -16.09 -1.39
CA TYR A 48 -12.83 -16.78 -1.95
C TYR A 48 -11.54 -16.32 -1.29
N LEU A 49 -10.72 -17.27 -0.82
CA LEU A 49 -9.40 -16.97 -0.28
C LEU A 49 -8.33 -17.07 -1.37
N VAL A 50 -7.44 -16.09 -1.44
CA VAL A 50 -6.32 -16.13 -2.39
C VAL A 50 -5.24 -17.07 -1.86
N THR A 51 -4.83 -18.04 -2.68
CA THR A 51 -3.84 -19.05 -2.27
C THR A 51 -2.46 -18.48 -1.95
N LYS A 52 -2.16 -17.28 -2.47
CA LYS A 52 -0.95 -16.53 -2.11
C LYS A 52 -0.84 -16.19 -0.61
N ASN A 53 -1.99 -16.09 0.09
CA ASN A 53 -2.08 -15.72 1.50
C ASN A 53 -2.23 -16.96 2.42
N LEU A 54 -2.15 -18.18 1.87
CA LEU A 54 -2.32 -19.42 2.60
C LEU A 54 -1.01 -20.20 2.66
N ASN A 55 -0.75 -20.85 3.80
CA ASN A 55 0.32 -21.84 3.90
C ASN A 55 -0.10 -23.10 3.12
N LEU A 56 0.36 -23.22 1.88
CA LEU A 56 0.12 -24.41 1.08
C LEU A 56 0.87 -25.62 1.66
N LEU A 57 0.26 -26.79 1.60
CA LEU A 57 0.89 -28.05 2.03
C LEU A 57 2.22 -28.24 1.30
N LYS A 58 3.29 -28.46 2.08
CA LYS A 58 4.67 -28.60 1.61
C LYS A 58 4.75 -29.73 0.55
N GLY A 59 5.36 -29.44 -0.60
CA GLY A 59 5.52 -30.41 -1.70
C GLY A 59 4.53 -30.28 -2.86
N ARG A 60 3.60 -29.32 -2.83
CA ARG A 60 2.80 -28.96 -4.02
C ARG A 60 3.46 -27.85 -4.84
N SER A 61 3.49 -28.02 -6.16
CA SER A 61 3.91 -26.97 -7.08
C SER A 61 2.87 -25.86 -7.09
N SER A 62 3.30 -24.61 -6.83
CA SER A 62 2.42 -23.43 -6.85
C SER A 62 1.74 -23.22 -8.21
N LYS A 63 2.32 -23.75 -9.30
CA LYS A 63 1.74 -23.71 -10.65
C LYS A 63 0.47 -24.53 -10.81
N LEU A 64 0.27 -25.56 -9.99
CA LEU A 64 -0.89 -26.44 -10.03
C LEU A 64 -1.96 -26.06 -9.00
N CYS A 65 -1.70 -25.05 -8.17
CA CYS A 65 -2.69 -24.56 -7.22
C CYS A 65 -3.61 -23.53 -7.90
N PRO A 66 -4.94 -23.63 -7.72
CA PRO A 66 -5.84 -22.58 -8.19
C PRO A 66 -5.50 -21.27 -7.48
N LYS A 67 -5.69 -20.13 -8.17
CA LYS A 67 -5.40 -18.80 -7.61
C LYS A 67 -6.31 -18.44 -6.43
N TYR A 68 -7.52 -18.99 -6.43
CA TYR A 68 -8.53 -18.82 -5.39
C TYR A 68 -8.98 -20.19 -4.89
N ILE A 69 -9.15 -20.33 -3.58
CA ILE A 69 -9.60 -21.55 -2.92
C ILE A 69 -10.92 -21.29 -2.23
N GLY A 70 -11.90 -22.15 -2.53
CA GLY A 70 -13.15 -22.39 -1.80
C GLY A 70 -14.06 -21.18 -1.56
N LEU A 71 -15.30 -21.45 -1.17
CA LEU A 71 -16.15 -20.47 -0.54
C LEU A 71 -16.09 -20.71 0.97
N PHE A 72 -15.42 -19.82 1.68
CA PHE A 72 -15.33 -19.87 3.14
C PHE A 72 -16.33 -18.91 3.73
N LYS A 73 -17.00 -19.38 4.78
CA LYS A 73 -17.89 -18.56 5.58
C LYS A 73 -17.05 -17.75 6.56
N ILE A 74 -17.29 -16.44 6.62
CA ILE A 74 -16.68 -15.52 7.60
C ILE A 74 -17.48 -15.52 8.89
#